data_AF-A0A922MMG4-F1
#
_entry.id   AF-A0A922MMG4-F1
#
_cell.length_a   1.000
_cell.length_b   1.000
_cell.length_c   1.000
_cell.angle_alpha   90.00
_cell.angle_beta   90.00
_cell.angle_gamma   90.00
#
_symmetry.space_group_name_H-M   'P 1'
#
loop_
_entity.id
_entity.type
_entity.pdbx_description
1 polymer ?
#
loop_
_entity_poly.entity_id
_entity_poly.type
_entity_poly.pdbx_seq_one_letter_code
_entity_poly.pdbx_strand_id
1 'polypeptide(L)'
;MKPFWVTQPNVNARNTCLCEKHENMKLLIESMKINRLIKENTISDVLSSLCCSKDNIDCLQRICSSCKNRHIDYQEFNNEMNIAYWGWEKNKSIYVKNNVEKSAIKVEKVRRWVKPLNLIKKFEDSLKPFLKHCVNNKNQNQAFKTLKQNMTTEDCIIQIDFSENYNAKYGSEIQSLHFGGSRQQFTLHTVVIYFKLDDKTCKTQSFCTVSTSLRHDAAAVWAHLIPVLQEIEITAPLVRKLYVISDSPSAQYRNKNILYIITQLSSYCPMLTHIIWNYCECGHGKSAADGVGGVLKRTLDKQVSYQHDITNIESLVQNLQCYVKGVKIETVEDYQVTEKDWLLPKDLKTFPGTMKVHQVVWSKESGNRLALRHLSCIERECLNKTIRCPHGKHLGFHDFTGIQSTNFANNTNIAHLRPIQLSEKLVLRPKPFNEKNLSKKLQRNSFIHEPHTHSITNIEISIIKPSTSHSFDGMNNQKGENEQESSIIPKSLLEKYENFNEFSTPSCSFFENNDTEIIEKYERTRNIDSEEEIMITAKKRKVRRLSSSSSSSDLNIF
;
A
#
# COMPACT_ATOMS: atom_id res chain seq x y z
N MET A 1 -5.96 29.53 -31.24
CA MET A 1 -4.94 28.51 -30.88
C MET A 1 -4.41 28.81 -29.49
N LYS A 2 -4.27 27.81 -28.61
CA LYS A 2 -3.50 27.97 -27.36
C LYS A 2 -2.00 27.90 -27.70
N PRO A 3 -1.12 28.67 -27.04
CA PRO A 3 0.32 28.58 -27.25
C PRO A 3 0.84 27.16 -26.96
N PHE A 4 1.86 26.70 -27.69
CA PHE A 4 2.33 25.30 -27.63
C PHE A 4 2.82 24.84 -26.24
N TRP A 5 3.20 25.78 -25.37
CA TRP A 5 3.62 25.49 -23.98
C TRP A 5 2.45 25.42 -23.00
N VAL A 6 1.22 25.69 -23.44
CA VAL A 6 0.00 25.58 -22.63
C VAL A 6 -0.60 24.19 -22.86
N THR A 7 -0.12 23.21 -22.10
CA THR A 7 -0.68 21.86 -22.09
C THR A 7 -2.03 21.84 -21.39
N GLN A 8 -2.96 20.99 -21.85
CA GLN A 8 -4.18 20.75 -21.08
C GLN A 8 -3.83 20.11 -19.73
N PRO A 9 -4.55 20.47 -18.64
CA PRO A 9 -4.36 19.81 -17.36
C PRO A 9 -4.55 18.29 -17.51
N ASN A 10 -3.53 17.53 -17.13
CA ASN A 10 -3.59 16.08 -17.15
C ASN A 10 -4.13 15.59 -15.80
N VAL A 11 -5.20 14.81 -15.80
CA VAL A 11 -5.79 14.24 -14.58
C VAL A 11 -4.77 13.40 -13.81
N ASN A 12 -3.83 12.77 -14.51
CA ASN A 12 -2.75 11.98 -13.90
C ASN A 12 -1.67 12.84 -13.22
N ALA A 13 -1.64 14.15 -13.49
CA ALA A 13 -0.74 15.11 -12.85
C ALA A 13 -1.34 15.77 -11.60
N ARG A 14 -2.50 15.30 -11.12
CA ARG A 14 -3.11 15.81 -9.89
C ARG A 14 -2.33 15.35 -8.67
N ASN A 15 -2.25 16.21 -7.66
CA ASN A 15 -1.67 15.85 -6.38
C ASN A 15 -2.56 14.85 -5.64
N THR A 16 -2.01 13.69 -5.28
CA THR A 16 -2.70 12.62 -4.53
C THR A 16 -1.97 12.33 -3.22
N CYS A 17 -2.65 11.65 -2.29
CA CYS A 17 -2.09 11.23 -0.99
C CYS A 17 -1.46 12.39 -0.21
N LEU A 18 -2.17 13.52 -0.11
CA LEU A 18 -1.74 14.71 0.63
C LEU A 18 -2.01 14.53 2.13
N CYS A 19 -1.13 15.10 2.96
CA CYS A 19 -1.35 15.16 4.41
C CYS A 19 -2.53 16.09 4.74
N GLU A 20 -3.59 15.53 5.35
CA GLU A 20 -4.81 16.27 5.74
C GLU A 20 -4.48 17.51 6.59
N LYS A 21 -3.53 17.42 7.54
CA LYS A 21 -3.15 18.55 8.41
C LYS A 21 -2.50 19.69 7.64
N HIS A 22 -1.61 19.38 6.69
CA HIS A 22 -0.97 20.41 5.86
C HIS A 22 -1.98 21.01 4.88
N GLU A 23 -2.80 20.18 4.24
CA GLU A 23 -3.81 20.67 3.30
C GLU A 23 -4.87 21.52 4.01
N ASN A 24 -5.35 21.14 5.19
CA ASN A 24 -6.29 21.95 5.97
C ASN A 24 -5.66 23.26 6.45
N MET A 25 -4.42 23.26 6.92
CA MET A 25 -3.72 24.48 7.30
C MET A 25 -3.55 25.42 6.09
N LYS A 26 -3.19 24.87 4.93
CA LYS A 26 -3.09 25.62 3.68
C LYS A 26 -4.43 26.25 3.28
N LEU A 27 -5.53 25.48 3.31
CA LEU A 27 -6.86 26.00 2.96
C LEU A 27 -7.36 27.09 3.91
N LEU A 28 -6.99 27.02 5.20
CA LEU A 28 -7.25 28.08 6.18
C LEU A 28 -6.48 29.36 5.82
N ILE A 29 -5.16 29.25 5.60
CA ILE A 29 -4.30 30.38 5.23
C ILE A 29 -4.79 31.02 3.93
N GLU A 30 -5.11 30.23 2.91
CA GLU A 30 -5.65 30.72 1.63
C GLU A 30 -6.94 31.51 1.83
N SER A 31 -7.90 31.00 2.62
CA SER A 31 -9.14 31.71 2.91
C SER A 31 -8.89 33.01 3.69
N MET A 32 -8.04 32.98 4.72
CA MET A 32 -7.69 34.16 5.50
C MET A 32 -7.00 35.22 4.62
N LYS A 33 -6.13 34.81 3.71
CA LYS A 33 -5.43 35.70 2.77
C LYS A 33 -6.38 36.33 1.75
N ILE A 34 -7.28 35.54 1.15
CA ILE A 34 -8.29 36.03 0.20
C ILE A 34 -9.18 37.09 0.85
N ASN A 35 -9.56 36.88 2.11
CA ASN A 35 -10.35 37.82 2.90
C ASN A 35 -9.52 38.91 3.59
N ARG A 36 -8.23 39.04 3.24
CA ARG A 36 -7.29 40.05 3.75
C ARG A 36 -7.14 40.07 5.27
N LEU A 37 -7.37 38.95 5.95
CA LEU A 37 -7.20 38.85 7.41
C LEU A 37 -5.73 38.80 7.84
N ILE A 38 -4.85 38.29 6.97
CA ILE A 38 -3.41 38.11 7.22
C ILE A 38 -2.57 38.53 6.00
N LYS A 39 -1.28 38.78 6.20
CA LYS A 39 -0.34 39.16 5.12
C LYS A 39 0.24 37.92 4.43
N GLU A 40 0.44 36.86 5.19
CA GLU A 40 1.00 35.57 4.81
C GLU A 40 0.12 34.86 3.78
N ASN A 41 0.76 34.19 2.82
CA ASN A 41 0.06 33.52 1.73
C ASN A 41 0.26 31.99 1.76
N THR A 42 1.33 31.54 2.39
CA THR A 42 1.72 30.13 2.44
C THR A 42 1.98 29.68 3.87
N ILE A 43 2.02 28.37 4.09
CA ILE A 43 2.45 27.78 5.36
C ILE A 43 3.84 28.28 5.74
N SER A 44 4.76 28.39 4.78
CA SER A 44 6.12 28.85 5.05
C SER A 44 6.21 30.32 5.42
N ASP A 45 5.36 31.17 4.84
CA ASP A 45 5.23 32.56 5.28
C ASP A 45 4.79 32.62 6.74
N VAL A 46 3.75 31.84 7.11
CA VAL A 46 3.27 31.72 8.50
C VAL A 46 4.37 31.20 9.42
N LEU A 47 5.11 30.16 9.02
CA LEU A 47 6.22 29.64 9.81
C LEU A 47 7.36 30.66 9.94
N SER A 48 7.62 31.47 8.92
CA SER A 48 8.65 32.52 8.93
C SER A 48 8.26 33.69 9.83
N SER A 49 6.98 34.05 9.88
CA SER A 49 6.46 35.03 10.86
C SER A 49 6.56 34.50 12.30
N LEU A 50 6.26 33.21 12.50
CA LEU A 50 6.22 32.61 13.84
C LEU A 50 7.58 32.17 14.39
N CYS A 51 8.56 31.83 13.53
CA CYS A 51 9.81 31.18 13.92
C CYS A 51 11.05 31.99 13.51
N CYS A 52 12.16 31.87 14.24
CA CYS A 52 13.44 32.43 13.78
C CYS A 52 13.95 31.73 12.52
N SER A 53 13.75 30.41 12.47
CA SER A 53 13.95 29.57 11.30
C SER A 53 12.83 28.54 11.25
N LYS A 54 12.25 28.36 10.07
CA LYS A 54 11.19 27.36 9.84
C LYS A 54 11.67 25.92 10.10
N ASP A 55 12.98 25.69 10.08
CA ASP A 55 13.63 24.38 10.27
C ASP A 55 14.12 24.11 11.68
N ASN A 56 14.11 25.12 12.55
CA ASN A 56 14.53 24.96 13.93
C ASN A 56 13.42 24.27 14.76
N ILE A 57 13.76 23.12 15.36
CA ILE A 57 12.82 22.31 16.15
C ILE A 57 12.32 23.08 17.38
N ASP A 58 13.19 23.81 18.08
CA ASP A 58 12.84 24.58 19.29
C ASP A 58 11.86 25.72 18.99
N CYS A 59 11.98 26.34 17.80
CA CYS A 59 11.05 27.34 17.31
C CYS A 59 9.66 26.74 17.11
N LEU A 60 9.57 25.61 16.41
CA LEU A 60 8.32 24.91 16.16
C LEU A 60 7.68 24.37 17.46
N GLN A 61 8.50 23.98 18.44
CA GLN A 61 8.04 23.58 19.77
C GLN A 61 7.60 24.75 20.67
N ARG A 62 7.83 26.00 20.21
CA ARG A 62 7.52 27.24 20.96
C ARG A 62 8.32 27.41 22.25
N ILE A 63 9.51 26.81 22.32
CA ILE A 63 10.43 26.94 23.46
C ILE A 63 11.63 27.85 23.18
N CYS A 64 11.86 28.21 21.90
CA CYS A 64 12.91 29.16 21.52
C CYS A 64 12.71 30.52 22.21
N SER A 65 13.72 30.98 22.94
CA SER A 65 13.72 32.24 23.68
C SER A 65 13.37 33.45 22.80
N SER A 66 13.82 33.46 21.55
CA SER A 66 13.68 34.59 20.61
C SER A 66 12.34 34.66 19.87
N CYS A 67 11.60 33.55 19.73
CA CYS A 67 10.34 33.53 18.96
C CYS A 67 9.14 32.88 19.66
N LYS A 68 9.28 32.36 20.88
CA LYS A 68 8.19 31.72 21.63
C LYS A 68 6.91 32.57 21.76
N ASN A 69 7.04 33.89 21.73
CA ASN A 69 5.93 34.85 21.88
C ASN A 69 5.50 35.51 20.56
N ARG A 70 6.11 35.15 19.41
CA ARG A 70 5.68 35.70 18.10
C ARG A 70 4.30 35.18 17.74
N HIS A 71 3.45 36.04 17.21
CA HIS A 71 2.10 35.70 16.75
C HIS A 71 1.92 36.21 15.32
N ILE A 72 0.82 35.80 14.68
CA ILE A 72 0.43 36.33 13.38
C ILE A 72 -0.31 37.65 13.61
N ASP A 73 0.07 38.68 12.87
CA ASP A 73 -0.61 39.97 12.90
C ASP A 73 -1.87 39.91 12.03
N TYR A 74 -3.02 40.18 12.64
CA TYR A 74 -4.30 40.26 11.94
C TYR A 74 -4.58 41.68 11.46
N GLN A 75 -5.09 41.80 10.24
CA GLN A 75 -5.54 43.10 9.71
C GLN A 75 -6.96 43.42 10.19
N GLU A 76 -7.40 44.67 10.04
CA GLU A 76 -8.77 45.06 10.34
C GLU A 76 -9.77 44.30 9.45
N PHE A 77 -10.86 43.82 10.05
CA PHE A 77 -11.90 43.08 9.34
C PHE A 77 -13.30 43.40 9.86
N ASN A 78 -14.29 43.33 8.97
CA ASN A 78 -15.69 43.36 9.36
C ASN A 78 -16.15 41.95 9.78
N ASN A 79 -16.57 41.79 11.04
CA ASN A 79 -16.99 40.50 11.59
C ASN A 79 -18.49 40.19 11.45
N GLU A 80 -19.26 41.05 10.78
CA GLU A 80 -20.71 40.87 10.58
C GLU A 80 -21.01 39.94 9.41
N MET A 81 -20.17 39.98 8.37
CA MET A 81 -20.34 39.17 7.16
C MET A 81 -19.66 37.81 7.29
N ASN A 82 -20.36 36.76 6.85
CA ASN A 82 -19.76 35.43 6.76
C ASN A 82 -18.80 35.33 5.58
N ILE A 83 -17.69 34.65 5.81
CA ILE A 83 -16.69 34.29 4.80
C ILE A 83 -16.66 32.79 4.60
N ALA A 84 -16.27 32.36 3.41
CA ALA A 84 -16.18 30.95 3.07
C ALA A 84 -14.74 30.42 3.21
N TYR A 85 -14.59 29.20 3.73
CA TYR A 85 -13.35 28.44 3.66
C TYR A 85 -13.63 26.97 3.29
N TRP A 86 -12.61 26.32 2.73
CA TRP A 86 -12.65 24.89 2.44
C TRP A 86 -11.87 24.10 3.50
N GLY A 87 -12.28 22.87 3.78
CA GLY A 87 -11.52 21.96 4.64
C GLY A 87 -11.89 20.52 4.39
N TRP A 88 -10.94 19.61 4.57
CA TRP A 88 -11.20 18.18 4.65
C TRP A 88 -11.75 17.85 6.04
N GLU A 89 -12.93 17.25 6.07
CA GLU A 89 -13.66 16.90 7.28
C GLU A 89 -14.04 15.40 7.25
N LYS A 90 -14.08 14.78 8.43
CA LYS A 90 -14.53 13.40 8.62
C LYS A 90 -15.99 13.41 9.06
N ASN A 91 -16.89 13.03 8.17
CA ASN A 91 -18.33 13.04 8.41
C ASN A 91 -18.85 11.61 8.53
N LYS A 92 -19.75 11.37 9.51
CA LYS A 92 -20.42 10.07 9.66
C LYS A 92 -21.55 10.00 8.64
N SER A 93 -21.46 9.07 7.68
CA SER A 93 -22.51 8.77 6.72
C SER A 93 -23.23 7.49 7.12
N ILE A 94 -24.56 7.53 7.20
CA ILE A 94 -25.40 6.36 7.42
C ILE A 94 -25.83 5.83 6.06
N TYR A 95 -25.70 4.52 5.84
CA TYR A 95 -26.18 3.84 4.66
C TYR A 95 -26.81 2.51 5.04
N VAL A 96 -27.80 2.08 4.26
CA VAL A 96 -28.48 0.80 4.47
C VAL A 96 -27.78 -0.25 3.61
N LYS A 97 -27.32 -1.34 4.23
CA LYS A 97 -26.84 -2.53 3.51
C LYS A 97 -27.54 -3.75 4.10
N ASN A 98 -28.23 -4.51 3.24
CA ASN A 98 -29.03 -5.68 3.63
C ASN A 98 -30.09 -5.34 4.71
N ASN A 99 -30.83 -4.23 4.55
CA ASN A 99 -31.82 -3.74 5.52
C ASN A 99 -31.29 -3.43 6.93
N VAL A 100 -29.96 -3.31 7.09
CA VAL A 100 -29.33 -2.89 8.34
C VAL A 100 -28.66 -1.54 8.12
N GLU A 101 -28.96 -0.57 8.99
CA GLU A 101 -28.25 0.70 9.02
C GLU A 101 -26.80 0.48 9.47
N LYS A 102 -25.87 0.91 8.62
CA LYS A 102 -24.44 0.92 8.92
C LYS A 102 -23.95 2.35 8.86
N SER A 103 -23.06 2.72 9.78
CA SER A 103 -22.37 3.99 9.72
C SER A 103 -20.95 3.80 9.20
N ALA A 104 -20.58 4.59 8.19
CA ALA A 104 -19.20 4.75 7.76
C ALA A 104 -18.70 6.17 8.04
N ILE A 105 -17.39 6.32 8.21
CA ILE A 105 -16.75 7.63 8.21
C ILE A 105 -16.35 7.93 6.77
N LYS A 106 -16.88 9.03 6.22
CA LYS A 106 -16.53 9.54 4.92
C LYS A 106 -15.66 10.78 5.10
N VAL A 107 -14.53 10.84 4.38
CA VAL A 107 -13.67 12.03 4.34
C VAL A 107 -14.04 12.83 3.09
N GLU A 108 -14.40 14.10 3.25
CA GLU A 108 -14.79 14.94 2.13
C GLU A 108 -14.33 16.39 2.30
N LYS A 109 -14.11 17.07 1.17
CA LYS A 109 -13.73 18.48 1.14
C LYS A 109 -15.02 19.31 1.21
N VAL A 110 -15.25 19.95 2.35
CA VAL A 110 -16.45 20.71 2.66
C VAL A 110 -16.17 22.21 2.56
N ARG A 111 -17.15 22.97 2.03
CA ARG A 111 -17.17 24.43 2.11
C ARG A 111 -17.99 24.87 3.30
N ARG A 112 -17.42 25.69 4.18
CA ARG A 112 -18.09 26.24 5.37
C ARG A 112 -18.14 27.76 5.30
N TRP A 113 -19.21 28.32 5.86
CA TRP A 113 -19.41 29.76 6.00
C TRP A 113 -19.35 30.13 7.47
N VAL A 114 -18.43 31.02 7.85
CA VAL A 114 -18.18 31.40 9.24
C VAL A 114 -17.89 32.90 9.33
N LYS A 115 -18.06 33.47 10.52
CA LYS A 115 -17.57 34.82 10.80
C LYS A 115 -16.04 34.85 10.78
N PRO A 116 -15.39 35.93 10.30
CA PRO A 116 -13.93 36.07 10.27
C PRO A 116 -13.24 35.75 11.60
N LEU A 117 -13.78 36.23 12.73
CA LEU A 117 -13.23 35.94 14.05
C LEU A 117 -13.22 34.44 14.36
N ASN A 118 -14.24 33.69 13.93
CA ASN A 118 -14.29 32.24 14.14
C ASN A 118 -13.28 31.50 13.25
N LEU A 119 -12.99 32.02 12.06
CA LEU A 119 -11.93 31.48 11.21
C LEU A 119 -10.55 31.70 11.84
N ILE A 120 -10.29 32.90 12.39
CA ILE A 120 -9.05 33.22 13.12
C ILE A 120 -8.88 32.28 14.31
N LYS A 121 -9.90 32.14 15.17
CA LYS A 121 -9.87 31.20 16.31
C LYS A 121 -9.56 29.77 15.86
N LYS A 122 -10.22 29.30 14.79
CA LYS A 122 -9.97 27.96 14.23
C LYS A 122 -8.51 27.80 13.76
N PHE A 123 -7.95 28.83 13.13
CA PHE A 123 -6.54 28.83 12.74
C PHE A 123 -5.63 28.77 13.97
N GLU A 124 -5.84 29.63 14.98
CA GLU A 124 -5.06 29.65 16.22
C GLU A 124 -5.13 28.31 16.98
N ASP A 125 -6.32 27.75 17.13
CA ASP A 125 -6.55 26.44 17.75
C ASP A 125 -5.83 25.31 17.01
N SER A 126 -5.70 25.45 15.68
CA SER A 126 -5.01 24.47 14.83
C SER A 126 -3.49 24.64 14.79
N LEU A 127 -2.94 25.81 15.17
CA LEU A 127 -1.50 26.10 15.08
C LEU A 127 -0.67 25.16 15.96
N LYS A 128 -0.99 25.05 17.25
CA LYS A 128 -0.23 24.20 18.17
C LYS A 128 -0.16 22.71 17.73
N PRO A 129 -1.28 22.03 17.41
CA PRO A 129 -1.22 20.66 16.92
C PRO A 129 -0.54 20.54 15.55
N PHE A 130 -0.66 21.56 14.68
CA PHE A 130 0.02 21.60 13.39
C PHE A 130 1.55 21.71 13.56
N LEU A 131 2.03 22.64 14.38
CA LEU A 131 3.46 22.80 14.65
C LEU A 131 4.08 21.53 15.25
N LYS A 132 3.38 20.88 16.20
CA LYS A 132 3.80 19.58 16.73
C LYS A 132 3.90 18.51 15.63
N HIS A 133 2.95 18.48 14.72
CA HIS A 133 2.98 17.58 13.57
C HIS A 133 4.19 17.87 12.65
N CYS A 134 4.51 19.14 12.40
CA CYS A 134 5.73 19.52 11.67
C CYS A 134 7.01 19.08 12.40
N VAL A 135 7.09 19.26 13.72
CA VAL A 135 8.23 18.80 14.54
C VAL A 135 8.41 17.29 14.41
N ASN A 136 7.33 16.53 14.55
CA ASN A 136 7.40 15.08 14.45
C ASN A 136 7.89 14.65 13.07
N ASN A 137 7.31 15.19 11.99
CA ASN A 137 7.72 14.89 10.62
C ASN A 137 9.22 15.18 10.42
N LYS A 138 9.69 16.36 10.86
CA LYS A 138 11.11 16.73 10.77
C LYS A 138 12.02 15.79 11.55
N ASN A 139 11.69 15.48 12.80
CA ASN A 139 12.50 14.54 13.60
C ASN A 139 12.55 13.15 12.96
N GLN A 140 11.43 12.64 12.44
CA GLN A 140 11.40 11.32 11.79
C GLN A 140 12.25 11.29 10.52
N ASN A 141 12.11 12.31 9.65
CA ASN A 141 12.90 12.42 8.43
C ASN A 141 14.40 12.59 8.73
N GLN A 142 14.75 13.41 9.72
CA GLN A 142 16.13 13.58 10.15
C GLN A 142 16.70 12.29 10.74
N ALA A 143 15.94 11.56 11.55
CA ALA A 143 16.36 10.28 12.09
C ALA A 143 16.65 9.27 10.97
N PHE A 144 15.75 9.13 10.00
CA PHE A 144 15.94 8.25 8.85
C PHE A 144 17.16 8.65 7.99
N LYS A 145 17.33 9.94 7.69
CA LYS A 145 18.48 10.45 6.96
C LYS A 145 19.79 10.13 7.68
N THR A 146 19.82 10.35 9.00
CA THR A 146 21.01 10.09 9.81
C THR A 146 21.32 8.60 9.92
N LEU A 147 20.29 7.75 10.05
CA LEU A 147 20.44 6.29 10.02
C LEU A 147 21.08 5.84 8.70
N LYS A 148 20.55 6.28 7.56
CA LYS A 148 21.11 5.97 6.23
C LYS A 148 22.57 6.42 6.08
N GLN A 149 22.92 7.60 6.59
CA GLN A 149 24.28 8.15 6.50
C GLN A 149 25.29 7.38 7.36
N ASN A 150 24.85 6.87 8.52
CA ASN A 150 25.72 6.27 9.53
C ASN A 150 25.62 4.73 9.60
N MET A 151 25.01 4.09 8.59
CA MET A 151 24.91 2.62 8.56
C MET A 151 26.30 1.97 8.55
N THR A 152 26.40 0.88 9.29
CA THR A 152 27.54 -0.06 9.29
C THR A 152 27.19 -1.31 8.48
N THR A 153 28.14 -2.22 8.32
CA THR A 153 27.91 -3.55 7.72
C THR A 153 26.98 -4.44 8.53
N GLU A 154 26.78 -4.13 9.82
CA GLU A 154 25.84 -4.83 10.70
C GLU A 154 24.41 -4.25 10.63
N ASP A 155 24.21 -3.13 9.94
CA ASP A 155 22.92 -2.45 9.86
C ASP A 155 22.23 -2.73 8.52
N CYS A 156 20.94 -3.04 8.59
CA CYS A 156 20.05 -3.10 7.44
C CYS A 156 18.84 -2.22 7.69
N ILE A 157 18.48 -1.37 6.71
CA ILE A 157 17.27 -0.57 6.76
C ILE A 157 16.30 -1.06 5.70
N ILE A 158 15.07 -1.40 6.09
CA ILE A 158 13.98 -1.66 5.15
C ILE A 158 12.95 -0.54 5.21
N GLN A 159 12.59 0.01 4.07
CA GLN A 159 11.44 0.90 3.93
C GLN A 159 10.30 0.10 3.28
N ILE A 160 9.18 -0.06 4.00
CA ILE A 160 8.08 -0.94 3.61
C ILE A 160 6.78 -0.15 3.43
N ASP A 161 5.98 -0.55 2.45
CA ASP A 161 4.60 -0.09 2.28
C ASP A 161 3.76 -1.08 1.46
N PHE A 162 2.44 -1.03 1.63
CA PHE A 162 1.52 -1.66 0.70
C PHE A 162 1.16 -0.68 -0.41
N SER A 163 1.51 -1.05 -1.64
CA SER A 163 0.96 -0.35 -2.81
C SER A 163 -0.53 -0.64 -2.93
N GLU A 164 -1.30 0.31 -3.46
CA GLU A 164 -2.66 0.04 -3.93
C GLU A 164 -2.66 -1.21 -4.82
N ASN A 165 -3.63 -2.10 -4.55
CA ASN A 165 -3.82 -3.37 -5.24
C ASN A 165 -3.78 -3.19 -6.76
N TYR A 166 -3.13 -4.13 -7.44
CA TYR A 166 -3.20 -4.20 -8.89
C TYR A 166 -4.51 -4.87 -9.30
N ASN A 167 -5.31 -4.20 -10.12
CA ASN A 167 -6.47 -4.81 -10.74
C ASN A 167 -6.02 -5.59 -11.97
N ALA A 168 -6.39 -6.88 -12.04
CA ALA A 168 -6.24 -7.70 -13.23
C ALA A 168 -6.86 -7.02 -14.45
N LYS A 169 -6.21 -7.16 -15.60
CA LYS A 169 -6.59 -6.50 -16.85
C LYS A 169 -6.33 -7.41 -18.03
N TYR A 170 -7.17 -7.28 -19.03
CA TYR A 170 -7.07 -7.98 -20.30
C TYR A 170 -6.52 -7.01 -21.35
N GLY A 171 -5.72 -7.52 -22.29
CA GLY A 171 -5.23 -6.75 -23.42
C GLY A 171 -6.35 -6.26 -24.33
N SER A 172 -7.42 -7.05 -24.43
CA SER A 172 -8.71 -6.67 -25.02
C SER A 172 -9.86 -7.09 -24.10
N GLU A 173 -10.79 -6.19 -23.84
CA GLU A 173 -11.86 -6.39 -22.85
C GLU A 173 -13.24 -6.25 -23.48
N ILE A 174 -14.12 -7.24 -23.22
CA ILE A 174 -15.52 -7.19 -23.63
C ILE A 174 -16.32 -6.19 -22.76
N GLN A 175 -17.38 -5.61 -23.33
CA GLN A 175 -18.18 -4.59 -22.66
C GLN A 175 -18.74 -5.03 -21.29
N SER A 176 -19.17 -6.29 -21.16
CA SER A 176 -19.74 -6.80 -19.91
C SER A 176 -18.72 -6.85 -18.76
N LEU A 177 -17.44 -7.05 -19.06
CA LEU A 177 -16.37 -7.03 -18.06
C LEU A 177 -15.94 -5.60 -17.70
N HIS A 178 -16.00 -4.68 -18.66
CA HIS A 178 -15.72 -3.25 -18.43
C HIS A 178 -16.66 -2.64 -17.38
N PHE A 179 -17.93 -3.06 -17.37
CA PHE A 179 -18.95 -2.61 -16.40
C PHE A 179 -19.20 -3.60 -15.25
N GLY A 180 -18.54 -4.76 -15.26
CA GLY A 180 -18.68 -5.83 -14.27
C GLY A 180 -17.59 -5.75 -13.19
N GLY A 181 -17.97 -5.44 -11.95
CA GLY A 181 -17.06 -5.15 -10.83
C GLY A 181 -16.29 -6.33 -10.21
N SER A 182 -15.97 -7.38 -10.98
CA SER A 182 -15.36 -8.63 -10.46
C SER A 182 -13.92 -8.84 -10.92
N ARG A 183 -13.15 -7.76 -11.12
CA ARG A 183 -11.73 -7.90 -11.47
C ARG A 183 -10.98 -8.50 -10.30
N GLN A 184 -10.22 -9.57 -10.57
CA GLN A 184 -9.28 -10.10 -9.59
C GLN A 184 -8.28 -9.00 -9.22
N GLN A 185 -7.96 -8.91 -7.94
CA GLN A 185 -6.99 -7.97 -7.42
C GLN A 185 -5.80 -8.71 -6.82
N PHE A 186 -4.65 -8.08 -6.86
CA PHE A 186 -3.43 -8.60 -6.27
C PHE A 186 -2.82 -7.57 -5.33
N THR A 187 -2.47 -8.03 -4.13
CA THR A 187 -1.77 -7.23 -3.13
C THR A 187 -0.29 -7.15 -3.49
N LEU A 188 0.27 -5.95 -3.37
CA LEU A 188 1.67 -5.64 -3.62
C LEU A 188 2.27 -5.04 -2.35
N HIS A 189 3.01 -5.83 -1.58
CA HIS A 189 3.81 -5.30 -0.47
C HIS A 189 5.22 -5.00 -0.98
N THR A 190 5.56 -3.73 -1.00
CA THR A 190 6.77 -3.19 -1.62
C THR A 190 7.79 -2.84 -0.54
N VAL A 191 9.05 -3.16 -0.82
CA VAL A 191 10.16 -2.99 0.12
C VAL A 191 11.38 -2.45 -0.62
N VAL A 192 12.06 -1.50 0.01
CA VAL A 192 13.42 -1.09 -0.40
C VAL A 192 14.37 -1.39 0.74
N ILE A 193 15.38 -2.22 0.46
CA ILE A 193 16.39 -2.70 1.40
C ILE A 193 17.67 -1.91 1.18
N TYR A 194 18.22 -1.32 2.24
CA TYR A 194 19.50 -0.62 2.25
C TYR A 194 20.45 -1.35 3.19
N PHE A 195 21.63 -1.75 2.69
CA PHE A 195 22.64 -2.46 3.46
C PHE A 195 24.04 -2.16 2.93
N LYS A 196 25.06 -2.48 3.71
CA LYS A 196 26.47 -2.36 3.29
C LYS A 196 27.08 -3.74 3.12
N LEU A 197 27.74 -3.97 1.98
CA LEU A 197 28.55 -5.18 1.77
C LEU A 197 29.90 -5.08 2.50
N ASP A 198 30.43 -3.87 2.54
CA ASP A 198 31.66 -3.48 3.22
C ASP A 198 31.54 -1.99 3.63
N ASP A 199 32.55 -1.45 4.31
CA ASP A 199 32.50 -0.07 4.82
C ASP A 199 32.31 1.01 3.74
N LYS A 200 32.65 0.70 2.48
CA LYS A 200 32.62 1.61 1.33
C LYS A 200 31.42 1.38 0.42
N THR A 201 30.91 0.15 0.34
CA THR A 201 29.89 -0.26 -0.64
C THR A 201 28.50 -0.31 -0.03
N CYS A 202 27.71 0.75 -0.24
CA CYS A 202 26.28 0.76 0.05
C CYS A 202 25.50 0.14 -1.12
N LYS A 203 24.58 -0.77 -0.81
CA LYS A 203 23.67 -1.40 -1.77
C LYS A 203 22.22 -1.04 -1.43
N THR A 204 21.45 -0.85 -2.49
CA THR A 204 20.00 -0.70 -2.43
C THR A 204 19.38 -1.80 -3.28
N GLN A 205 18.44 -2.54 -2.72
CA GLN A 205 17.72 -3.60 -3.41
C GLN A 205 16.21 -3.35 -3.29
N SER A 206 15.51 -3.35 -4.42
CA SER A 206 14.05 -3.31 -4.43
C SER A 206 13.49 -4.72 -4.36
N PHE A 207 12.45 -4.90 -3.57
CA PHE A 207 11.80 -6.19 -3.34
C PHE A 207 10.29 -6.00 -3.32
N CYS A 208 9.53 -6.98 -3.81
CA CYS A 208 8.09 -6.99 -3.69
C CYS A 208 7.58 -8.41 -3.48
N THR A 209 6.74 -8.57 -2.47
CA THR A 209 5.92 -9.77 -2.33
C THR A 209 4.54 -9.54 -2.91
N VAL A 210 4.04 -10.49 -3.69
CA VAL A 210 2.70 -10.47 -4.29
C VAL A 210 1.79 -11.51 -3.66
N SER A 211 0.49 -11.22 -3.53
CA SER A 211 -0.49 -12.17 -3.02
C SER A 211 -1.86 -11.99 -3.66
N THR A 212 -2.63 -13.08 -3.74
CA THR A 212 -4.07 -13.06 -4.02
C THR A 212 -4.89 -12.66 -2.79
N SER A 213 -4.32 -12.74 -1.59
CA SER A 213 -4.97 -12.27 -0.36
C SER A 213 -5.03 -10.75 -0.35
N LEU A 214 -6.23 -10.16 -0.22
CA LEU A 214 -6.44 -8.70 -0.20
C LEU A 214 -6.30 -8.09 1.21
N ARG A 215 -5.78 -8.89 2.15
CA ARG A 215 -5.60 -8.48 3.53
C ARG A 215 -4.35 -7.62 3.67
N HIS A 216 -4.46 -6.61 4.52
CA HIS A 216 -3.38 -5.69 4.86
C HIS A 216 -3.17 -5.59 6.38
N ASP A 217 -3.79 -6.49 7.14
CA ASP A 217 -3.71 -6.49 8.60
C ASP A 217 -2.35 -6.99 9.10
N ALA A 218 -2.18 -7.04 10.43
CA ALA A 218 -0.92 -7.44 11.04
C ALA A 218 -0.46 -8.86 10.65
N ALA A 219 -1.39 -9.80 10.42
CA ALA A 219 -1.04 -11.15 9.98
C ALA A 219 -0.49 -11.14 8.55
N ALA A 220 -1.11 -10.36 7.66
CA ALA A 220 -0.60 -10.14 6.31
C ALA A 220 0.78 -9.48 6.33
N VAL A 221 0.98 -8.43 7.14
CA VAL A 221 2.30 -7.79 7.32
C VAL A 221 3.35 -8.83 7.77
N TRP A 222 3.00 -9.69 8.73
CA TRP A 222 3.92 -10.72 9.20
C TRP A 222 4.29 -11.70 8.09
N ALA A 223 3.30 -12.23 7.36
CA ALA A 223 3.54 -13.16 6.25
C ALA A 223 4.42 -12.52 5.15
N HIS A 224 4.14 -11.27 4.78
CA HIS A 224 4.89 -10.54 3.77
C HIS A 224 6.31 -10.14 4.20
N LEU A 225 6.61 -10.06 5.49
CA LEU A 225 7.97 -9.80 5.98
C LEU A 225 8.88 -11.03 5.92
N ILE A 226 8.34 -12.26 5.94
CA ILE A 226 9.16 -13.47 6.02
C ILE A 226 10.07 -13.63 4.79
N PRO A 227 9.58 -13.55 3.53
CA PRO A 227 10.47 -13.63 2.37
C PRO A 227 11.52 -12.52 2.33
N VAL A 228 11.19 -11.34 2.85
CA VAL A 228 12.11 -10.19 2.95
C VAL A 228 13.24 -10.48 3.94
N LEU A 229 12.92 -11.05 5.10
CA LEU A 229 13.91 -11.43 6.10
C LEU A 229 14.84 -12.54 5.61
N GLN A 230 14.30 -13.53 4.89
CA GLN A 230 15.07 -14.59 4.25
C GLN A 230 16.02 -14.02 3.19
N GLU A 231 15.58 -13.03 2.41
CA GLU A 231 16.46 -12.34 1.46
C GLU A 231 17.60 -11.59 2.15
N ILE A 232 17.32 -10.90 3.26
CA ILE A 232 18.35 -10.20 4.03
C ILE A 232 19.39 -11.19 4.57
N GLU A 233 18.95 -12.35 5.08
CA GLU A 233 19.83 -13.39 5.57
C GLU A 233 20.79 -13.92 4.48
N ILE A 234 20.32 -14.02 3.24
CA ILE A 234 21.12 -14.47 2.10
C ILE A 234 22.05 -13.36 1.59
N THR A 235 21.55 -12.13 1.45
CA THR A 235 22.25 -11.04 0.75
C THR A 235 23.15 -10.22 1.66
N ALA A 236 22.90 -10.21 2.97
CA ALA A 236 23.62 -9.40 3.94
C ALA A 236 23.87 -10.17 5.25
N PRO A 237 24.68 -11.25 5.22
CA PRO A 237 24.83 -12.18 6.35
C PRO A 237 25.52 -11.58 7.60
N LEU A 238 26.15 -10.41 7.48
CA LEU A 238 26.74 -9.67 8.60
C LEU A 238 25.72 -8.86 9.40
N VAL A 239 24.50 -8.68 8.87
CA VAL A 239 23.48 -7.85 9.49
C VAL A 239 23.09 -8.40 10.86
N ARG A 240 23.14 -7.52 11.86
CA ARG A 240 22.71 -7.79 13.23
C ARG A 240 21.56 -6.91 13.65
N LYS A 241 21.38 -5.74 13.01
CA LYS A 241 20.38 -4.75 13.38
C LYS A 241 19.48 -4.44 12.19
N LEU A 242 18.19 -4.67 12.36
CA LEU A 242 17.18 -4.34 11.38
C LEU A 242 16.45 -3.06 11.78
N TYR A 243 16.46 -2.07 10.91
CA TYR A 243 15.68 -0.85 11.03
C TYR A 243 14.50 -0.93 10.06
N VAL A 244 13.28 -1.01 10.58
CA VAL A 244 12.06 -0.99 9.76
C VAL A 244 11.51 0.42 9.72
N ILE A 245 11.24 0.94 8.52
CA ILE A 245 10.61 2.25 8.29
C ILE A 245 9.27 2.01 7.59
N SER A 246 8.17 2.36 8.25
CA SER A 246 6.82 2.20 7.70
C SER A 246 5.97 3.44 7.93
N ASP A 247 4.84 3.54 7.22
CA ASP A 247 3.77 4.44 7.64
C ASP A 247 3.09 3.92 8.93
N SER A 248 2.06 4.62 9.37
CA SER A 248 1.41 4.55 10.67
C SER A 248 -0.07 4.16 10.70
N PRO A 249 -0.70 3.59 9.64
CA PRO A 249 -2.10 3.20 9.73
C PRO A 249 -2.27 2.10 10.77
N SER A 250 -3.24 2.28 11.67
CA SER A 250 -3.48 1.36 12.78
C SER A 250 -3.98 -0.01 12.32
N ALA A 251 -4.63 -0.07 11.16
CA ALA A 251 -5.07 -1.34 10.58
C ALA A 251 -3.91 -2.23 10.13
N GLN A 252 -2.74 -1.65 9.82
CA GLN A 252 -1.61 -2.36 9.20
C GLN A 252 -0.41 -2.38 10.14
N TYR A 253 0.35 -1.27 10.20
CA TYR A 253 1.68 -1.23 10.82
C TYR A 253 1.70 -0.74 12.27
N ARG A 254 0.75 0.09 12.72
CA ARG A 254 0.80 0.71 14.07
C ARG A 254 -0.30 0.18 15.00
N ASN A 255 -0.16 -1.06 15.46
CA ASN A 255 -1.09 -1.70 16.39
C ASN A 255 -0.38 -2.68 17.34
N LYS A 256 -1.14 -3.21 18.30
CA LYS A 256 -0.66 -4.15 19.32
C LYS A 256 -0.10 -5.45 18.73
N ASN A 257 -0.65 -5.92 17.62
CA ASN A 257 -0.21 -7.16 16.96
C ASN A 257 1.17 -6.96 16.33
N ILE A 258 1.42 -5.81 15.69
CA ILE A 258 2.76 -5.48 15.17
C ILE A 258 3.80 -5.37 16.29
N LEU A 259 3.45 -4.79 17.44
CA LEU A 259 4.35 -4.78 18.59
C LEU A 259 4.74 -6.21 18.99
N TYR A 260 3.77 -7.13 19.06
CA TYR A 260 4.07 -8.54 19.30
C TYR A 260 4.95 -9.14 18.19
N ILE A 261 4.60 -8.94 16.91
CA ILE A 261 5.34 -9.46 15.76
C ILE A 261 6.81 -9.06 15.80
N ILE A 262 7.15 -7.82 16.18
CA ILE A 262 8.54 -7.35 16.30
C ILE A 262 9.38 -8.27 17.20
N THR A 263 8.80 -8.79 18.28
CA THR A 263 9.49 -9.73 19.20
C THR A 263 9.71 -11.12 18.60
N GLN A 264 8.95 -11.47 17.56
CA GLN A 264 8.98 -12.77 16.91
C GLN A 264 9.88 -12.79 15.67
N LEU A 265 10.12 -11.64 15.02
CA LEU A 265 10.83 -11.59 13.73
C LEU A 265 12.24 -12.22 13.76
N SER A 266 12.94 -12.20 14.90
CA SER A 266 14.26 -12.84 15.00
C SER A 266 14.23 -14.37 14.87
N SER A 267 13.08 -15.03 15.04
CA SER A 267 12.97 -16.48 14.81
C SER A 267 13.06 -16.83 13.32
N TYR A 268 12.74 -15.88 12.44
CA TYR A 268 12.82 -16.01 10.97
C TYR A 268 14.12 -15.46 10.38
N CYS A 269 14.94 -14.79 11.19
CA CYS A 269 16.27 -14.31 10.81
C CYS A 269 17.17 -14.34 12.07
N PRO A 270 17.72 -15.52 12.45
CA PRO A 270 18.37 -15.75 13.74
C PRO A 270 19.61 -14.90 14.01
N MET A 271 20.23 -14.36 12.96
CA MET A 271 21.37 -13.44 13.03
C MET A 271 21.01 -12.08 13.65
N LEU A 272 19.74 -11.68 13.58
CA LEU A 272 19.26 -10.42 14.14
C LEU A 272 19.35 -10.45 15.67
N THR A 273 19.99 -9.42 16.20
CA THR A 273 20.10 -9.15 17.64
C THR A 273 19.26 -7.95 18.05
N HIS A 274 18.94 -7.05 17.11
CA HIS A 274 18.17 -5.84 17.35
C HIS A 274 17.18 -5.58 16.23
N ILE A 275 15.99 -5.12 16.60
CA ILE A 275 14.96 -4.68 15.66
C ILE A 275 14.44 -3.34 16.14
N ILE A 276 14.54 -2.34 15.26
CA ILE A 276 14.13 -0.97 15.53
C ILE A 276 13.08 -0.59 14.51
N TRP A 277 11.83 -0.51 14.94
CA TRP A 277 10.73 -0.10 14.06
C TRP A 277 10.47 1.39 14.24
N ASN A 278 10.69 2.18 13.19
CA ASN A 278 10.39 3.60 13.14
C ASN A 278 9.16 3.84 12.27
N TYR A 279 8.22 4.63 12.78
CA TYR A 279 7.05 5.04 12.05
C TYR A 279 7.19 6.46 11.55
N CYS A 280 6.84 6.69 10.28
CA CYS A 280 6.65 8.03 9.75
C CYS A 280 5.54 8.78 10.50
N GLU A 281 5.58 10.11 10.45
CA GLU A 281 4.47 10.93 10.93
C GLU A 281 3.27 10.76 9.98
N CYS A 282 2.07 10.68 10.54
CA CYS A 282 0.85 10.36 9.80
C CYS A 282 0.63 11.31 8.61
N GLY A 283 0.38 10.73 7.42
CA GLY A 283 0.22 11.47 6.16
C GLY A 283 1.54 11.87 5.47
N HIS A 284 2.68 11.42 5.99
CA HIS A 284 4.02 11.58 5.37
C HIS A 284 4.69 10.23 5.10
N GLY A 285 3.89 9.18 4.88
CA GLY A 285 4.36 7.82 4.61
C GLY A 285 5.04 7.63 3.24
N LYS A 286 4.92 8.60 2.32
CA LYS A 286 5.47 8.51 0.96
C LYS A 286 6.97 8.20 0.95
N SER A 287 7.34 7.29 0.06
CA SER A 287 8.45 6.37 0.28
C SER A 287 9.08 5.92 -1.04
N ALA A 288 10.32 5.42 -0.97
CA ALA A 288 10.93 4.73 -2.12
C ALA A 288 10.14 3.46 -2.50
N ALA A 289 9.46 2.84 -1.53
CA ALA A 289 8.58 1.69 -1.74
C ALA A 289 7.39 2.02 -2.66
N ASP A 290 6.81 3.23 -2.56
CA ASP A 290 5.78 3.69 -3.50
C ASP A 290 6.29 3.72 -4.95
N GLY A 291 7.57 4.12 -5.12
CA GLY A 291 8.24 4.12 -6.41
C GLY A 291 8.33 2.72 -7.02
N VAL A 292 8.66 1.71 -6.21
CA VAL A 292 8.66 0.30 -6.61
C VAL A 292 7.27 -0.11 -7.07
N GLY A 293 6.23 0.13 -6.26
CA GLY A 293 4.84 -0.19 -6.62
C GLY A 293 4.40 0.51 -7.91
N GLY A 294 4.80 1.76 -8.11
CA GLY A 294 4.55 2.52 -9.33
C GLY A 294 5.23 1.93 -10.57
N VAL A 295 6.47 1.46 -10.46
CA VAL A 295 7.18 0.79 -11.55
C VAL A 295 6.50 -0.53 -11.91
N LEU A 296 6.22 -1.38 -10.92
CA LEU A 296 5.58 -2.68 -11.15
C LEU A 296 4.23 -2.53 -11.86
N LYS A 297 3.34 -1.66 -11.35
CA LYS A 297 2.01 -1.45 -11.95
C LYS A 297 2.09 -0.84 -13.35
N ARG A 298 2.98 0.13 -13.58
CA ARG A 298 3.18 0.70 -14.93
C ARG A 298 3.69 -0.34 -15.93
N THR A 299 4.59 -1.22 -15.51
CA THR A 299 5.08 -2.30 -16.37
C THR A 299 3.96 -3.27 -16.73
N LEU A 300 3.15 -3.70 -15.76
CA LEU A 300 2.00 -4.56 -16.01
C LEU A 300 0.98 -3.87 -16.95
N ASP A 301 0.65 -2.59 -16.70
CA ASP A 301 -0.24 -1.81 -17.57
C ASP A 301 0.32 -1.67 -19.00
N LYS A 302 1.64 -1.56 -19.13
CA LYS A 302 2.31 -1.54 -20.44
C LYS A 302 2.18 -2.88 -21.15
N GLN A 303 2.34 -4.01 -20.45
CA GLN A 303 2.14 -5.34 -21.05
C GLN A 303 0.69 -5.53 -21.53
N VAL A 304 -0.27 -5.08 -20.73
CA VAL A 304 -1.69 -5.04 -21.13
C VAL A 304 -1.89 -4.23 -22.41
N SER A 305 -1.24 -3.06 -22.53
CA SER A 305 -1.32 -2.26 -23.76
C SER A 305 -0.76 -2.95 -25.00
N TYR A 306 0.14 -3.92 -24.83
CA TYR A 306 0.66 -4.78 -25.89
C TYR A 306 -0.19 -6.03 -26.15
N GLN A 307 -1.46 -6.02 -25.73
CA GLN A 307 -2.40 -7.14 -25.91
C GLN A 307 -2.05 -8.39 -25.09
N HIS A 308 -1.31 -8.25 -23.99
CA HIS A 308 -1.08 -9.36 -23.05
C HIS A 308 -2.08 -9.34 -21.89
N ASP A 309 -2.61 -10.51 -21.54
CA ASP A 309 -3.53 -10.65 -20.43
C ASP A 309 -2.78 -10.85 -19.10
N ILE A 310 -3.14 -10.07 -18.08
CA ILE A 310 -2.65 -10.22 -16.70
C ILE A 310 -3.85 -10.53 -15.81
N THR A 311 -4.16 -11.82 -15.70
CA THR A 311 -5.44 -12.31 -15.15
C THR A 311 -5.29 -13.14 -13.88
N ASN A 312 -4.12 -13.73 -13.65
CA ASN A 312 -3.81 -14.57 -12.49
C ASN A 312 -2.43 -14.20 -11.90
N ILE A 313 -2.09 -14.78 -10.74
CA ILE A 313 -0.85 -14.43 -10.05
C ILE A 313 0.39 -14.92 -10.81
N GLU A 314 0.29 -16.05 -11.52
CA GLU A 314 1.37 -16.63 -12.31
C GLU A 314 1.77 -15.71 -13.46
N SER A 315 0.79 -15.24 -14.25
CA SER A 315 1.00 -14.28 -15.34
C SER A 315 1.56 -12.95 -14.81
N LEU A 316 1.08 -12.48 -13.66
CA LEU A 316 1.60 -11.28 -13.01
C LEU A 316 3.07 -11.46 -12.62
N VAL A 317 3.42 -12.53 -11.90
CA VAL A 317 4.79 -12.80 -11.44
C VAL A 317 5.72 -12.98 -12.62
N GLN A 318 5.33 -13.78 -13.62
CA GLN A 318 6.12 -14.02 -14.81
C GLN A 318 6.43 -12.70 -15.54
N ASN A 319 5.42 -11.85 -15.75
CA ASN A 319 5.64 -10.55 -16.40
C ASN A 319 6.57 -9.65 -15.57
N LEU A 320 6.38 -9.58 -14.26
CA LEU A 320 7.26 -8.78 -13.40
C LEU A 320 8.71 -9.28 -13.42
N GLN A 321 8.93 -10.59 -13.30
CA GLN A 321 10.27 -11.19 -13.35
C GLN A 321 10.92 -11.06 -14.74
N CYS A 322 10.14 -11.12 -15.82
CA CYS A 322 10.64 -10.93 -17.18
C CYS A 322 11.07 -9.48 -17.44
N TYR A 323 10.25 -8.50 -17.05
CA TYR A 323 10.41 -7.11 -17.47
C TYR A 323 10.94 -6.16 -16.40
N VAL A 324 11.05 -6.57 -15.13
CA VAL A 324 11.51 -5.73 -14.02
C VAL A 324 12.67 -6.40 -13.29
N LYS A 325 13.86 -6.41 -13.92
CA LYS A 325 15.06 -7.10 -13.38
C LYS A 325 15.60 -6.48 -12.09
N GLY A 326 15.34 -5.20 -11.85
CA GLY A 326 15.80 -4.47 -10.66
C GLY A 326 14.98 -4.70 -9.39
N VAL A 327 13.90 -5.47 -9.45
CA VAL A 327 13.03 -5.76 -8.30
C VAL A 327 12.94 -7.27 -8.12
N LYS A 328 13.30 -7.77 -6.93
CA LYS A 328 13.07 -9.18 -6.59
C LYS A 328 11.60 -9.41 -6.27
N ILE A 329 11.01 -10.43 -6.88
CA ILE A 329 9.57 -10.75 -6.76
C ILE A 329 9.41 -12.11 -6.11
N GLU A 330 8.64 -12.18 -5.02
CA GLU A 330 8.26 -13.41 -4.33
C GLU A 330 6.75 -13.50 -4.15
N THR A 331 6.20 -14.70 -4.08
CA THR A 331 4.76 -14.92 -3.81
C THR A 331 4.52 -15.17 -2.32
N VAL A 332 3.37 -14.71 -1.83
CA VAL A 332 2.84 -15.04 -0.51
C VAL A 332 1.43 -15.60 -0.70
N GLU A 333 1.27 -16.86 -0.37
CA GLU A 333 0.01 -17.58 -0.48
C GLU A 333 -0.96 -17.23 0.66
N ASP A 334 -2.26 -17.31 0.42
CA ASP A 334 -3.28 -16.94 1.40
C ASP A 334 -3.23 -17.82 2.67
N TYR A 335 -2.81 -19.08 2.53
CA TYR A 335 -2.61 -19.96 3.69
C TYR A 335 -1.49 -19.47 4.60
N GLN A 336 -0.46 -18.80 4.07
CA GLN A 336 0.64 -18.26 4.88
C GLN A 336 0.17 -17.07 5.72
N VAL A 337 -0.74 -16.24 5.18
CA VAL A 337 -1.40 -15.16 5.94
C VAL A 337 -2.27 -15.75 7.03
N THR A 338 -3.09 -16.75 6.68
CA THR A 338 -3.99 -17.44 7.61
C THR A 338 -3.21 -18.15 8.73
N GLU A 339 -2.06 -18.76 8.43
CA GLU A 339 -1.14 -19.34 9.41
C GLU A 339 -0.76 -18.33 10.49
N LYS A 340 -0.48 -17.07 10.11
CA LYS A 340 -0.09 -16.02 11.06
C LYS A 340 -1.22 -15.57 11.97
N ASP A 341 -2.49 -15.70 11.57
CA ASP A 341 -3.60 -15.48 12.49
C ASP A 341 -3.59 -16.47 13.66
N TRP A 342 -3.27 -17.73 13.40
CA TRP A 342 -3.19 -18.76 14.43
C TRP A 342 -2.02 -18.53 15.40
N LEU A 343 -0.96 -17.89 14.92
CA LEU A 343 0.22 -17.54 15.74
C LEU A 343 0.04 -16.23 16.52
N LEU A 344 -0.92 -15.39 16.14
CA LEU A 344 -1.22 -14.15 16.86
C LEU A 344 -2.05 -14.44 18.12
N PRO A 345 -1.56 -14.05 19.32
CA PRO A 345 -2.33 -14.19 20.54
C PRO A 345 -3.60 -13.33 20.49
N LYS A 346 -4.75 -13.91 20.82
CA LYS A 346 -6.05 -13.22 20.79
C LYS A 346 -6.14 -12.12 21.85
N ASP A 347 -5.55 -12.35 23.03
CA ASP A 347 -5.66 -11.48 24.21
C ASP A 347 -4.48 -10.52 24.39
N LEU A 348 -3.92 -10.01 23.28
CA LEU A 348 -2.87 -8.99 23.36
C LEU A 348 -3.40 -7.70 24.00
N LYS A 349 -2.68 -7.20 25.00
CA LYS A 349 -2.93 -5.89 25.62
C LYS A 349 -2.42 -4.78 24.71
N THR A 350 -3.23 -3.74 24.52
CA THR A 350 -2.79 -2.54 23.81
C THR A 350 -1.92 -1.68 24.72
N PHE A 351 -0.79 -1.17 24.21
CA PHE A 351 -0.01 -0.17 24.92
C PHE A 351 -0.76 1.18 24.99
N PRO A 352 -0.99 1.76 26.18
CA PRO A 352 -1.64 3.06 26.30
C PRO A 352 -0.84 4.14 25.55
N GLY A 353 -1.43 4.70 24.49
CA GLY A 353 -0.76 5.69 23.65
C GLY A 353 0.02 5.10 22.47
N THR A 354 -0.32 3.91 21.96
CA THR A 354 0.21 3.35 20.70
C THR A 354 0.27 4.38 19.57
N MET A 355 -0.75 5.23 19.42
CA MET A 355 -0.77 6.26 18.37
C MET A 355 0.27 7.38 18.55
N LYS A 356 0.84 7.53 19.74
CA LYS A 356 1.94 8.47 20.03
C LYS A 356 3.32 7.85 19.73
N VAL A 357 3.40 6.52 19.57
CA VAL A 357 4.66 5.82 19.33
C VAL A 357 5.15 6.09 17.91
N HIS A 358 6.41 6.50 17.79
CA HIS A 358 7.11 6.62 16.51
C HIS A 358 8.37 5.76 16.43
N GLN A 359 8.84 5.20 17.54
CA GLN A 359 9.94 4.25 17.53
C GLN A 359 9.72 3.15 18.57
N VAL A 360 9.94 1.92 18.13
CA VAL A 360 9.96 0.70 18.94
C VAL A 360 11.36 0.15 18.88
N VAL A 361 11.95 -0.14 20.04
CA VAL A 361 13.27 -0.79 20.14
C VAL A 361 13.10 -2.13 20.81
N TRP A 362 13.62 -3.15 20.14
CA TRP A 362 13.72 -4.52 20.63
C TRP A 362 15.18 -4.99 20.53
N SER A 363 15.60 -5.78 21.51
CA SER A 363 16.88 -6.48 21.52
C SER A 363 16.65 -7.93 21.93
N LYS A 364 17.49 -8.84 21.43
CA LYS A 364 17.40 -10.27 21.76
C LYS A 364 17.50 -10.53 23.27
N GLU A 365 18.35 -9.77 23.96
CA GLU A 365 18.52 -9.83 25.42
C GLU A 365 17.24 -9.47 26.20
N SER A 366 16.37 -8.63 25.63
CA SER A 366 15.13 -8.21 26.29
C SER A 366 13.98 -9.19 26.13
N GLY A 367 14.16 -10.30 25.41
CA GLY A 367 13.12 -11.30 25.17
C GLY A 367 11.85 -10.67 24.63
N ASN A 368 10.74 -10.77 25.38
CA ASN A 368 9.44 -10.27 24.96
C ASN A 368 9.16 -8.79 25.32
N ARG A 369 10.18 -8.06 25.77
CA ARG A 369 10.05 -6.66 26.19
C ARG A 369 10.50 -5.68 25.10
N LEU A 370 9.73 -4.61 24.95
CA LEU A 370 9.95 -3.51 24.00
C LEU A 370 10.11 -2.19 24.73
N ALA A 371 10.91 -1.29 24.17
CA ALA A 371 10.98 0.12 24.59
C ALA A 371 10.29 0.99 23.54
N LEU A 372 9.26 1.73 23.97
CA LEU A 372 8.43 2.55 23.10
C LEU A 372 8.78 4.03 23.28
N ARG A 373 8.82 4.78 22.18
CA ARG A 373 9.25 6.18 22.15
C ARG A 373 8.31 7.02 21.30
N HIS A 374 8.09 8.26 21.73
CA HIS A 374 7.19 9.18 21.03
C HIS A 374 7.85 9.84 19.81
N LEU A 375 9.18 9.81 19.73
CA LEU A 375 10.01 10.25 18.62
C LEU A 375 11.21 9.33 18.49
N SER A 376 11.76 9.24 17.27
CA SER A 376 12.91 8.39 16.99
C SER A 376 14.16 8.99 17.60
N CYS A 377 14.89 8.18 18.36
CA CYS A 377 16.22 8.47 18.89
C CYS A 377 17.23 7.66 18.09
N ILE A 378 18.35 8.26 17.71
CA ILE A 378 19.38 7.64 16.87
C ILE A 378 20.69 7.40 17.62
N GLU A 379 20.75 7.75 18.91
CA GLU A 379 21.93 7.53 19.73
C GLU A 379 22.20 6.04 19.90
N ARG A 380 23.47 5.63 19.71
CA ARG A 380 23.86 4.21 19.68
C ARG A 380 23.43 3.46 20.95
N GLU A 381 23.63 4.07 22.11
CA GLU A 381 23.21 3.49 23.41
C GLU A 381 21.71 3.23 23.48
N CYS A 382 20.92 4.09 22.83
CA CYS A 382 19.47 3.97 22.77
C CYS A 382 19.01 2.93 21.75
N LEU A 383 19.84 2.52 20.80
CA LEU A 383 19.48 1.55 19.75
C LEU A 383 19.98 0.14 20.07
N ASN A 384 21.06 0.02 20.84
CA ASN A 384 21.71 -1.25 21.17
C ASN A 384 21.10 -1.95 22.38
N LYS A 385 20.13 -1.35 23.07
CA LYS A 385 19.47 -1.96 24.23
C LYS A 385 18.01 -1.51 24.34
N THR A 386 17.16 -2.40 24.84
CA THR A 386 15.80 -2.07 25.25
C THR A 386 15.81 -1.31 26.58
N ILE A 387 16.17 -0.02 26.52
CA ILE A 387 16.31 0.86 27.69
C ILE A 387 15.38 2.07 27.64
N ARG A 388 15.24 2.72 28.81
CA ARG A 388 14.67 4.06 28.92
C ARG A 388 15.58 5.02 28.16
N CYS A 389 15.04 5.71 27.16
CA CYS A 389 15.78 6.73 26.43
C CYS A 389 16.01 7.96 27.34
N PRO A 390 17.26 8.35 27.64
CA PRO A 390 17.56 9.50 28.49
C PRO A 390 17.25 10.85 27.81
N HIS A 391 17.13 10.86 26.48
CA HIS A 391 16.87 12.06 25.66
C HIS A 391 15.40 12.52 25.68
N GLY A 392 14.66 12.22 26.74
CA GLY A 392 13.25 12.62 26.91
C GLY A 392 12.25 11.95 25.95
N LYS A 393 12.67 11.02 25.08
CA LYS A 393 11.81 10.41 24.05
C LYS A 393 11.00 9.20 24.51
N HIS A 394 11.30 8.65 25.69
CA HIS A 394 10.70 7.41 26.18
C HIS A 394 9.21 7.59 26.56
N LEU A 395 8.36 6.68 26.08
CA LEU A 395 6.96 6.58 26.48
C LEU A 395 6.73 5.52 27.56
N GLY A 396 7.43 4.39 27.46
CA GLY A 396 7.28 3.29 28.39
C GLY A 396 7.85 2.00 27.82
N PHE A 397 7.76 0.94 28.63
CA PHE A 397 8.02 -0.41 28.18
C PHE A 397 6.71 -1.14 27.90
N HIS A 398 6.75 -2.07 26.97
CA HIS A 398 5.65 -2.99 26.72
C HIS A 398 6.19 -4.41 26.76
N ASP A 399 5.55 -5.26 27.54
CA ASP A 399 6.04 -6.61 27.83
C ASP A 399 4.99 -7.64 27.48
N PHE A 400 5.41 -8.69 26.77
CA PHE A 400 4.61 -9.86 26.42
C PHE A 400 5.05 -11.11 27.20
N THR A 401 5.79 -10.97 28.32
CA THR A 401 6.09 -12.07 29.25
C THR A 401 4.82 -12.81 29.66
N GLY A 402 4.86 -14.14 29.64
CA GLY A 402 3.73 -15.01 29.99
C GLY A 402 2.79 -15.34 28.84
N ILE A 403 2.94 -14.69 27.68
CA ILE A 403 2.32 -15.13 26.43
C ILE A 403 3.25 -16.20 25.85
N GLN A 404 2.79 -17.45 25.78
CA GLN A 404 3.55 -18.53 25.15
C GLN A 404 3.83 -18.14 23.70
N SER A 405 5.09 -17.82 23.40
CA SER A 405 5.59 -17.90 22.03
C SER A 405 5.40 -19.34 21.59
N THR A 406 4.70 -19.58 20.49
CA THR A 406 4.72 -20.89 19.86
C THR A 406 6.19 -21.20 19.55
N ASN A 407 6.78 -22.09 20.34
CA ASN A 407 8.20 -22.42 20.26
C ASN A 407 8.50 -23.03 18.89
N PHE A 408 8.99 -22.23 17.96
CA PHE A 408 9.58 -22.71 16.70
C PHE A 408 10.90 -23.47 16.92
N ALA A 409 11.43 -23.50 18.15
CA ALA A 409 12.73 -24.09 18.47
C ALA A 409 12.75 -25.64 18.55
N ASN A 410 11.60 -26.33 18.57
CA ASN A 410 11.57 -27.80 18.73
C ASN A 410 11.07 -28.59 17.51
N ASN A 411 10.79 -27.95 16.38
CA ASN A 411 10.45 -28.64 15.13
C ASN A 411 11.55 -28.42 14.08
N THR A 412 12.64 -29.18 14.20
CA THR A 412 13.72 -29.30 13.21
C THR A 412 13.29 -29.93 11.87
N ASN A 413 11.99 -30.06 11.58
CA ASN A 413 11.48 -30.69 10.36
C ASN A 413 10.84 -29.73 9.34
N ILE A 414 10.89 -28.40 9.55
CA ILE A 414 10.30 -27.43 8.58
C ILE A 414 11.37 -26.74 7.70
N ALA A 415 12.66 -27.04 7.89
CA ALA A 415 13.76 -26.45 7.11
C ALA A 415 14.14 -27.23 5.82
N HIS A 416 13.42 -28.30 5.44
CA HIS A 416 13.81 -29.17 4.32
C HIS A 416 12.75 -29.42 3.24
N LEU A 417 11.82 -28.49 3.02
CA LEU A 417 11.04 -28.50 1.77
C LEU A 417 11.74 -27.61 0.73
N ARG A 418 12.79 -28.15 0.11
CA ARG A 418 13.28 -27.65 -1.18
C ARG A 418 12.25 -28.00 -2.27
N PRO A 419 12.12 -27.21 -3.35
CA PRO A 419 11.25 -27.55 -4.47
C PRO A 419 11.74 -28.86 -5.09
N ILE A 420 10.87 -29.84 -5.19
CA ILE A 420 11.12 -31.03 -6.02
C ILE A 420 11.23 -30.54 -7.46
N GLN A 421 12.43 -30.62 -8.04
CA GLN A 421 12.62 -30.61 -9.49
C GLN A 421 11.88 -31.84 -10.04
N LEU A 422 10.71 -31.63 -10.63
CA LEU A 422 10.06 -32.62 -11.49
C LEU A 422 10.75 -32.60 -12.86
N SER A 423 11.85 -33.32 -12.98
CA SER A 423 12.35 -33.81 -14.26
C SER A 423 11.72 -35.17 -14.57
N GLU A 424 10.89 -35.18 -15.61
CA GLU A 424 10.60 -36.27 -16.55
C GLU A 424 10.37 -37.71 -16.04
N LYS A 425 9.11 -38.15 -16.14
CA LYS A 425 8.58 -39.32 -16.89
C LYS A 425 7.44 -39.96 -16.12
N LEU A 426 6.21 -39.60 -16.46
CA LEU A 426 5.04 -40.47 -16.34
C LEU A 426 4.06 -40.12 -17.46
N VAL A 427 4.22 -40.83 -18.58
CA VAL A 427 3.27 -40.84 -19.68
C VAL A 427 2.00 -41.54 -19.19
N LEU A 428 0.96 -40.78 -18.89
CA LEU A 428 -0.40 -41.32 -18.73
C LEU A 428 -1.20 -40.97 -19.98
N ARG A 429 -1.49 -42.01 -20.79
CA ARG A 429 -2.38 -41.93 -21.95
C ARG A 429 -3.82 -41.65 -21.48
N PRO A 430 -4.58 -40.76 -22.14
CA PRO A 430 -5.98 -40.53 -21.80
C PRO A 430 -6.87 -41.69 -22.29
N LYS A 431 -7.78 -42.16 -21.44
CA LYS A 431 -8.92 -43.01 -21.83
C LYS A 431 -10.13 -42.12 -22.17
N PRO A 432 -10.95 -42.48 -23.17
CA PRO A 432 -11.98 -41.62 -23.72
C PRO A 432 -13.21 -41.47 -22.81
N PHE A 433 -13.75 -40.25 -22.80
CA PHE A 433 -14.98 -39.83 -22.13
C PHE A 433 -16.19 -40.23 -22.98
N ASN A 434 -17.21 -40.85 -22.38
CA ASN A 434 -18.42 -41.28 -23.06
C ASN A 434 -19.62 -40.51 -22.48
N GLU A 435 -20.23 -39.68 -23.31
CA GLU A 435 -21.42 -38.89 -23.01
C GLU A 435 -22.67 -39.79 -22.94
N LYS A 436 -23.33 -39.83 -21.78
CA LYS A 436 -24.77 -40.10 -21.67
C LYS A 436 -25.26 -39.78 -20.26
N ASN A 437 -26.39 -39.07 -20.20
CA ASN A 437 -27.23 -38.72 -19.04
C ASN A 437 -27.04 -37.32 -18.45
N LEU A 438 -27.34 -36.30 -19.25
CA LEU A 438 -27.82 -35.02 -18.75
C LEU A 438 -29.08 -34.58 -19.53
N SER A 439 -30.20 -35.24 -19.30
CA SER A 439 -31.53 -34.72 -19.68
C SER A 439 -32.66 -35.56 -19.07
N LYS A 440 -33.00 -35.30 -17.80
CA LYS A 440 -34.32 -35.61 -17.21
C LYS A 440 -34.45 -35.02 -15.81
N LYS A 441 -34.78 -33.73 -15.74
CA LYS A 441 -35.66 -33.10 -14.73
C LYS A 441 -35.66 -31.58 -14.94
N LEU A 442 -36.32 -31.17 -16.00
CA LEU A 442 -36.96 -29.86 -16.09
C LEU A 442 -38.43 -30.15 -16.43
N GLN A 443 -39.31 -29.51 -15.67
CA GLN A 443 -40.77 -29.39 -15.79
C GLN A 443 -41.68 -30.37 -15.03
N ARG A 444 -42.72 -29.72 -14.46
CA ARG A 444 -43.83 -30.14 -13.58
C ARG A 444 -43.51 -30.16 -12.08
N ASN A 445 -44.17 -29.42 -11.20
CA ASN A 445 -45.29 -28.47 -11.31
C ASN A 445 -45.30 -27.56 -10.08
N SER A 446 -45.88 -26.37 -10.27
CA SER A 446 -46.24 -25.33 -9.31
C SER A 446 -47.42 -25.69 -8.38
N PHE A 447 -47.39 -25.22 -7.13
CA PHE A 447 -48.43 -24.50 -6.34
C PHE A 447 -48.49 -24.87 -4.83
N ILE A 448 -48.12 -23.85 -4.01
CA ILE A 448 -48.71 -23.35 -2.74
C ILE A 448 -48.66 -24.15 -1.41
N HIS A 449 -48.21 -23.41 -0.37
CA HIS A 449 -48.45 -23.42 1.09
C HIS A 449 -47.34 -23.93 2.04
N GLU A 450 -46.78 -22.97 2.79
CA GLU A 450 -46.15 -23.08 4.13
C GLU A 450 -47.20 -23.44 5.23
N PRO A 451 -46.88 -23.66 6.53
CA PRO A 451 -45.57 -23.71 7.23
C PRO A 451 -45.44 -24.87 8.26
N HIS A 452 -44.32 -24.86 9.01
CA HIS A 452 -44.14 -25.30 10.41
C HIS A 452 -43.44 -26.64 10.74
N THR A 453 -42.26 -26.47 11.37
CA THR A 453 -41.79 -27.02 12.66
C THR A 453 -41.41 -28.48 12.83
N HIS A 454 -40.31 -28.63 13.60
CA HIS A 454 -39.85 -29.80 14.37
C HIS A 454 -39.30 -30.96 13.55
N SER A 455 -38.29 -31.72 13.94
CA SER A 455 -37.28 -31.67 15.01
C SER A 455 -36.38 -32.88 14.76
N ILE A 456 -35.09 -32.73 15.05
CA ILE A 456 -34.18 -33.68 15.73
C ILE A 456 -34.65 -35.14 15.77
N THR A 457 -33.86 -36.04 15.16
CA THR A 457 -33.17 -37.23 15.76
C THR A 457 -32.71 -38.15 14.61
N ASN A 458 -31.41 -38.44 14.48
CA ASN A 458 -30.73 -39.66 14.96
C ASN A 458 -31.35 -40.95 14.38
N ILE A 459 -30.66 -41.99 13.89
CA ILE A 459 -29.27 -42.44 13.94
C ILE A 459 -29.23 -43.76 13.09
N GLU A 460 -28.03 -44.17 12.64
CA GLU A 460 -27.59 -45.54 12.20
C GLU A 460 -28.30 -46.23 11.03
N ILE A 461 -27.64 -46.56 9.91
CA ILE A 461 -26.51 -47.49 9.65
C ILE A 461 -26.77 -48.94 10.10
N SER A 462 -27.11 -49.80 9.14
CA SER A 462 -26.55 -51.15 8.94
C SER A 462 -27.19 -51.76 7.69
N ILE A 463 -26.50 -51.81 6.55
CA ILE A 463 -25.76 -52.98 6.02
C ILE A 463 -26.60 -54.27 6.09
N ILE A 464 -26.97 -54.82 4.91
CA ILE A 464 -26.77 -56.21 4.47
C ILE A 464 -27.10 -56.29 2.97
N LYS A 465 -26.15 -56.80 2.18
CA LYS A 465 -26.25 -57.23 0.76
C LYS A 465 -26.75 -58.71 0.72
N PRO A 466 -26.68 -59.44 -0.42
CA PRO A 466 -27.49 -59.37 -1.64
C PRO A 466 -28.04 -60.76 -2.05
N SER A 467 -28.92 -60.83 -3.03
CA SER A 467 -29.09 -62.01 -3.91
C SER A 467 -29.98 -61.62 -5.10
N THR A 468 -29.42 -61.44 -6.30
CA THR A 468 -29.43 -62.40 -7.42
C THR A 468 -30.82 -62.89 -7.82
N SER A 469 -31.26 -62.53 -9.02
CA SER A 469 -31.27 -63.46 -10.18
C SER A 469 -32.24 -63.04 -11.29
N HIS A 470 -31.88 -63.43 -12.51
CA HIS A 470 -32.71 -63.70 -13.69
C HIS A 470 -33.50 -62.53 -14.34
N SER A 471 -33.23 -62.07 -15.57
CA SER A 471 -32.93 -62.64 -16.89
C SER A 471 -34.15 -62.71 -17.82
N PHE A 472 -33.90 -62.20 -19.03
CA PHE A 472 -34.48 -62.56 -20.33
C PHE A 472 -35.76 -61.88 -20.88
N ASP A 473 -35.57 -61.46 -22.14
CA ASP A 473 -36.47 -61.28 -23.28
C ASP A 473 -37.55 -60.19 -23.24
N GLY A 474 -37.71 -59.32 -24.24
CA GLY A 474 -37.28 -59.35 -25.64
C GLY A 474 -38.50 -59.54 -26.54
N MET A 475 -38.84 -58.51 -27.34
CA MET A 475 -39.84 -58.43 -28.45
C MET A 475 -40.65 -57.13 -28.34
N ASN A 476 -41.13 -56.45 -29.38
CA ASN A 476 -40.87 -56.34 -30.82
C ASN A 476 -41.87 -55.26 -31.32
N ASN A 477 -41.49 -54.48 -32.34
CA ASN A 477 -42.40 -53.89 -33.37
C ASN A 477 -43.52 -52.90 -32.92
N GLN A 478 -44.05 -51.95 -33.68
CA GLN A 478 -43.90 -51.44 -35.06
C GLN A 478 -44.77 -50.15 -35.17
N LYS A 479 -44.41 -49.23 -36.08
CA LYS A 479 -45.24 -48.35 -36.97
C LYS A 479 -46.30 -47.42 -36.32
N GLY A 480 -46.56 -46.19 -36.80
CA GLY A 480 -46.09 -45.42 -37.95
C GLY A 480 -46.87 -44.09 -38.07
N GLU A 481 -46.39 -43.20 -38.97
CA GLU A 481 -47.10 -42.14 -39.75
C GLU A 481 -47.81 -40.99 -38.99
N ASN A 482 -47.88 -39.71 -39.38
CA ASN A 482 -47.43 -38.78 -40.45
C ASN A 482 -47.35 -37.38 -39.73
N GLU A 483 -46.71 -36.30 -40.17
CA GLU A 483 -47.02 -35.47 -41.33
C GLU A 483 -46.06 -34.24 -41.35
N GLN A 484 -45.98 -33.57 -42.51
CA GLN A 484 -44.98 -32.61 -42.97
C GLN A 484 -45.09 -31.18 -42.38
N GLU A 485 -43.98 -30.44 -42.30
CA GLU A 485 -43.80 -29.16 -43.01
C GLU A 485 -42.35 -28.63 -42.98
N SER A 486 -41.95 -28.05 -44.12
CA SER A 486 -40.64 -27.54 -44.59
C SER A 486 -40.21 -26.20 -43.94
N SER A 487 -39.03 -25.57 -44.09
CA SER A 487 -37.95 -25.57 -45.11
C SER A 487 -36.70 -24.78 -44.61
N ILE A 488 -35.51 -25.33 -44.91
CA ILE A 488 -34.31 -24.73 -45.56
C ILE A 488 -33.57 -23.51 -44.95
N ILE A 489 -32.29 -23.73 -44.57
CA ILE A 489 -31.18 -22.74 -44.58
C ILE A 489 -30.05 -23.30 -45.48
N PRO A 490 -29.41 -22.53 -46.39
CA PRO A 490 -28.40 -23.06 -47.30
C PRO A 490 -27.00 -23.16 -46.69
N LYS A 491 -26.30 -24.25 -47.05
CA LYS A 491 -24.86 -24.45 -46.92
C LYS A 491 -24.10 -23.51 -47.88
N SER A 492 -23.19 -22.69 -47.36
CA SER A 492 -21.93 -22.35 -48.05
C SER A 492 -20.92 -21.80 -47.03
N LEU A 493 -19.63 -22.08 -47.29
CA LEU A 493 -18.43 -21.69 -46.53
C LEU A 493 -17.98 -22.65 -45.41
N LEU A 494 -17.82 -23.91 -45.79
CA LEU A 494 -16.92 -24.87 -45.13
C LEU A 494 -15.78 -25.15 -46.10
N GLU A 495 -14.84 -24.20 -46.22
CA GLU A 495 -13.56 -24.36 -46.91
C GLU A 495 -12.65 -23.18 -46.53
N LYS A 496 -11.88 -23.36 -45.45
CA LYS A 496 -10.62 -22.68 -45.09
C LYS A 496 -10.26 -23.03 -43.64
N TYR A 497 -9.94 -24.29 -43.40
CA TYR A 497 -9.26 -24.73 -42.18
C TYR A 497 -8.23 -25.77 -42.58
N GLU A 498 -7.15 -25.30 -43.21
CA GLU A 498 -5.88 -25.99 -43.31
C GLU A 498 -4.83 -24.91 -43.59
N ASN A 499 -4.19 -24.41 -42.53
CA ASN A 499 -2.80 -23.93 -42.47
C ASN A 499 -2.57 -23.11 -41.19
N PHE A 500 -1.34 -23.18 -40.69
CA PHE A 500 -0.76 -22.60 -39.47
C PHE A 500 -0.78 -23.47 -38.21
N ASN A 501 -0.06 -24.59 -38.29
CA ASN A 501 0.95 -24.89 -37.29
C ASN A 501 2.22 -24.06 -37.61
N GLU A 502 3.00 -23.75 -36.57
CA GLU A 502 4.23 -22.92 -36.53
C GLU A 502 4.03 -21.44 -36.21
N PHE A 503 4.09 -21.09 -34.93
CA PHE A 503 4.83 -19.90 -34.50
C PHE A 503 5.61 -20.21 -33.22
N SER A 504 6.93 -20.16 -33.39
CA SER A 504 7.97 -20.25 -32.39
C SER A 504 7.91 -19.08 -31.41
N THR A 505 8.29 -19.37 -30.16
CA THR A 505 8.52 -18.41 -29.08
C THR A 505 9.55 -17.35 -29.49
N PRO A 506 9.33 -16.04 -29.31
CA PRO A 506 10.39 -15.05 -29.51
C PRO A 506 11.37 -15.09 -28.34
N SER A 507 12.65 -15.20 -28.66
CA SER A 507 13.78 -15.06 -27.75
C SER A 507 13.83 -13.66 -27.13
N CYS A 508 13.98 -13.63 -25.81
CA CYS A 508 14.12 -12.40 -25.03
C CYS A 508 15.54 -11.86 -25.19
N SER A 509 15.74 -10.97 -26.16
CA SER A 509 16.95 -10.15 -26.26
C SER A 509 16.56 -8.75 -26.74
N PHE A 510 17.29 -7.75 -26.25
CA PHE A 510 17.04 -6.30 -26.29
C PHE A 510 16.14 -5.77 -25.18
N PHE A 511 16.77 -5.25 -24.12
CA PHE A 511 16.65 -3.87 -23.63
C PHE A 511 17.64 -3.69 -22.46
N GLU A 512 18.70 -2.92 -22.68
CA GLU A 512 19.65 -2.53 -21.64
C GLU A 512 19.10 -1.39 -20.77
N ASN A 513 19.18 -1.61 -19.45
CA ASN A 513 19.45 -0.68 -18.35
C ASN A 513 18.95 0.77 -18.45
N ASN A 514 17.86 1.08 -17.73
CA ASN A 514 17.53 2.45 -17.26
C ASN A 514 16.78 2.49 -15.90
N ASP A 515 16.58 1.36 -15.21
CA ASP A 515 15.63 1.30 -14.08
C ASP A 515 16.22 1.74 -12.73
N THR A 516 17.53 1.62 -12.52
CA THR A 516 18.22 2.18 -11.34
C THR A 516 18.20 3.70 -11.34
N GLU A 517 18.25 4.33 -12.53
CA GLU A 517 18.25 5.78 -12.67
C GLU A 517 16.88 6.39 -12.30
N ILE A 518 15.77 5.68 -12.53
CA ILE A 518 14.42 6.15 -12.16
C ILE A 518 14.23 6.17 -10.63
N ILE A 519 14.78 5.20 -9.91
CA ILE A 519 14.71 5.13 -8.45
C ILE A 519 15.63 6.18 -7.82
N GLU A 520 16.87 6.33 -8.32
CA GLU A 520 17.76 7.42 -7.88
C GLU A 520 17.19 8.82 -8.18
N LYS A 521 16.50 8.98 -9.32
CA LYS A 521 15.82 10.22 -9.69
C LYS A 521 14.62 10.50 -8.79
N TYR A 522 13.89 9.46 -8.35
CA TYR A 522 12.84 9.57 -7.33
C TYR A 522 13.42 9.98 -5.97
N GLU A 523 14.57 9.43 -5.57
CA GLU A 523 15.29 9.82 -4.35
C GLU A 523 15.86 11.25 -4.42
N ARG A 524 16.33 11.71 -5.60
CA ARG A 524 16.70 13.12 -5.81
C ARG A 524 15.49 14.05 -5.71
N THR A 525 14.31 13.67 -6.23
CA THR A 525 13.07 14.44 -6.03
C THR A 525 12.59 14.49 -4.58
N ARG A 526 12.93 13.52 -3.73
CA ARG A 526 12.61 13.59 -2.28
C ARG A 526 13.43 14.67 -1.55
N ASN A 527 14.64 15.00 -2.02
CA ASN A 527 15.35 16.20 -1.55
C ASN A 527 14.71 17.50 -2.06
N ILE A 528 13.94 17.45 -3.16
CA ILE A 528 13.24 18.60 -3.76
C ILE A 528 11.95 18.96 -3.02
N ASP A 529 11.35 18.06 -2.22
CA ASP A 529 10.21 18.41 -1.34
C ASP A 529 10.60 19.43 -0.25
N SER A 530 11.90 19.65 -0.02
CA SER A 530 12.41 20.75 0.81
C SER A 530 12.71 22.05 0.02
N GLU A 531 12.67 22.00 -1.31
CA GLU A 531 12.99 23.10 -2.24
C GLU A 531 11.81 23.52 -3.16
N GLU A 532 10.60 22.96 -3.00
CA GLU A 532 9.41 23.36 -3.79
C GLU A 532 9.09 24.87 -3.69
N GLU A 533 9.62 25.57 -2.69
CA GLU A 533 9.48 27.03 -2.55
C GLU A 533 10.43 27.85 -3.46
N ILE A 534 11.53 27.25 -3.91
CA ILE A 534 12.50 27.93 -4.77
C ILE A 534 12.02 27.93 -6.24
N MET A 535 11.31 26.87 -6.67
CA MET A 535 10.77 26.74 -8.03
C MET A 535 9.64 27.75 -8.34
N ILE A 536 8.86 28.16 -7.34
CA ILE A 536 7.86 29.24 -7.47
C ILE A 536 8.56 30.61 -7.64
N THR A 537 9.75 30.79 -7.06
CA THR A 537 10.55 32.01 -7.17
C THR A 537 11.32 32.08 -8.50
N ALA A 538 11.76 30.95 -9.05
CA ALA A 538 12.42 30.85 -10.36
C ALA A 538 11.47 31.16 -11.53
N LYS A 539 10.19 30.73 -11.46
CA LYS A 539 9.17 31.10 -12.46
C LYS A 539 8.82 32.60 -12.43
N LYS A 540 8.90 33.28 -11.27
CA LYS A 540 8.70 34.74 -11.16
C LYS A 540 9.91 35.56 -11.65
N ARG A 541 11.15 35.05 -11.53
CA ARG A 541 12.36 35.72 -12.06
C ARG A 541 12.48 35.67 -13.59
N LYS A 542 11.97 34.62 -14.24
CA LYS A 542 11.98 34.51 -15.72
C LYS A 542 10.99 35.46 -16.40
N VAL A 543 9.89 35.82 -15.72
CA VAL A 543 8.89 36.79 -16.22
C VAL A 543 9.36 38.24 -16.05
N ARG A 544 10.15 38.57 -15.01
CA ARG A 544 10.71 39.93 -14.83
C ARG A 544 11.92 40.25 -15.73
N ARG A 545 12.63 39.23 -16.24
CA ARG A 545 13.73 39.45 -17.21
C ARG A 545 13.27 39.69 -18.65
N LEU A 546 12.01 39.43 -18.97
CA LEU A 546 11.43 39.68 -20.30
C LEU A 546 10.68 41.03 -20.41
N SER A 547 10.65 41.82 -19.34
CA SER A 547 9.96 43.13 -19.29
C SER A 547 10.91 44.32 -19.10
N SER A 548 12.21 44.17 -19.41
CA SER A 548 13.20 45.26 -19.23
C SER A 548 14.16 45.46 -20.41
N SER A 549 13.78 45.07 -21.63
CA SER A 549 14.57 45.36 -22.83
C SER A 549 13.69 45.82 -24.00
N SER A 550 13.21 47.06 -23.94
CA SER A 550 12.91 47.87 -25.13
C SER A 550 12.67 49.33 -24.72
N SER A 551 13.74 50.10 -24.64
CA SER A 551 13.73 51.56 -24.68
C SER A 551 14.82 52.04 -25.64
N SER A 552 14.52 53.11 -26.39
CA SER A 552 15.23 53.73 -27.52
C SER A 552 14.96 53.06 -28.87
N SER A 553 14.60 53.75 -29.96
CA SER A 553 14.34 55.19 -30.20
C SER A 553 13.78 55.31 -31.62
N ASP A 554 12.75 56.15 -31.78
CA ASP A 554 12.35 57.00 -32.91
C ASP A 554 12.77 56.66 -34.35
N LEU A 555 11.80 56.63 -35.28
CA LEU A 555 11.61 57.69 -36.29
C LEU A 555 10.47 57.39 -37.29
N ASN A 556 9.77 58.46 -37.64
CA ASN A 556 8.68 58.65 -38.60
C ASN A 556 8.82 57.93 -39.95
N ILE A 557 7.69 57.68 -40.64
CA ILE A 557 7.30 58.37 -41.89
C ILE A 557 6.02 57.70 -42.49
N PHE A 558 5.04 58.56 -42.79
CA PHE A 558 3.76 58.44 -43.52
C PHE A 558 2.62 57.55 -43.02
#